data_AF-A0A2V9ZA47-F1
#
_entry.id   AF-A0A2V9ZA47-F1
#
_cell.length_a   1.000
_cell.length_b   1.000
_cell.length_c   1.000
_cell.angle_alpha   90.00
_cell.angle_beta   90.00
_cell.angle_gamma   90.00
#
_symmetry.space_group_name_H-M   'P 1'
#
loop_
_entity.id
_entity.type
_entity.pdbx_description
1 polymer ?
#
loop_
_entity_poly.entity_id
_entity_poly.type
_entity_poly.pdbx_seq_one_letter_code
_entity_poly.pdbx_strand_id
1 'polypeptide(L)'
;MDAKLTTELSSVYGSQQKAQQMFSAGDISWLRSALQEKAAEFDCWQSADMIEMFLRSRGYGVSRQAARTSVVRLEATRCDDEAVAEELERLALVN
;
A
#
# COMPACT_ATOMS: atom_id res chain seq x y z
N MET A 1 -3.07 15.14 31.46
CA MET A 1 -3.90 14.04 30.93
C MET A 1 -4.53 14.56 29.65
N ASP A 2 -3.85 14.25 28.56
CA ASP A 2 -3.62 15.13 27.42
C ASP A 2 -4.71 14.97 26.36
N ALA A 3 -5.68 15.89 26.38
CA ALA A 3 -6.80 15.95 25.42
C ALA A 3 -6.39 16.29 23.96
N LYS A 4 -5.09 16.41 23.67
CA LYS A 4 -4.56 16.67 22.33
C LYS A 4 -4.34 15.41 21.48
N LEU A 5 -4.21 14.22 22.10
CA LEU A 5 -3.92 12.98 21.37
C LEU A 5 -5.14 12.37 20.68
N THR A 6 -6.36 12.64 21.15
CA THR A 6 -7.57 12.00 20.61
C THR A 6 -8.09 12.65 19.32
N THR A 7 -7.74 13.92 19.07
CA THR A 7 -8.21 14.67 17.89
C THR A 7 -7.39 14.36 16.64
N GLU A 8 -6.08 14.15 16.77
CA GLU A 8 -5.22 13.84 15.61
C GLU A 8 -5.46 12.42 15.09
N LEU A 9 -5.74 11.47 15.97
CA LEU A 9 -6.05 10.09 15.58
C LEU A 9 -7.32 10.04 14.72
N SER A 10 -8.39 10.73 15.11
CA SER A 10 -9.65 10.73 14.35
C SER A 10 -9.52 11.30 12.93
N SER A 11 -8.64 12.29 12.73
CA SER A 11 -8.38 12.87 11.39
C SER A 11 -7.54 11.95 10.50
N VAL A 12 -6.61 11.19 11.09
CA VAL A 12 -5.85 10.14 10.38
C VAL A 12 -6.78 8.97 10.02
N TYR A 13 -7.65 8.54 10.93
CA TYR A 13 -8.59 7.43 10.69
C TYR A 13 -9.65 7.75 9.64
N GLY A 14 -10.14 9.00 9.54
CA GLY A 14 -11.15 9.39 8.55
C GLY A 14 -10.66 9.34 7.10
N SER A 15 -9.36 9.46 6.88
CA SER A 15 -8.74 9.40 5.53
C SER A 15 -8.40 7.93 5.17
N GLN A 16 -7.96 7.14 6.16
CA GLN A 16 -7.74 5.69 6.04
C GLN A 16 -9.01 4.92 5.62
N GLN A 17 -10.20 5.35 6.04
CA GLN A 17 -11.45 4.64 5.80
C GLN A 17 -11.87 4.55 4.32
N LYS A 18 -11.40 5.45 3.45
CA LYS A 18 -11.81 5.46 2.03
C LYS A 18 -11.04 4.46 1.16
N ALA A 19 -9.76 4.25 1.45
CA ALA A 19 -8.88 3.35 0.69
C ALA A 19 -8.86 1.90 1.26
N GLN A 20 -9.57 1.66 2.36
CA GLN A 20 -9.70 0.34 3.00
C GLN A 20 -10.84 -0.52 2.43
N GLN A 21 -11.38 -0.21 1.24
CA GLN A 21 -12.56 -0.94 0.74
C GLN A 21 -12.20 -2.37 0.32
N MET A 22 -11.00 -2.62 -0.19
CA MET A 22 -10.54 -3.97 -0.60
C MET A 22 -9.50 -4.62 0.32
N PHE A 23 -8.76 -3.83 1.09
CA PHE A 23 -7.67 -4.30 1.95
C PHE A 23 -7.81 -3.74 3.37
N SER A 24 -7.47 -4.52 4.40
CA SER A 24 -7.51 -4.03 5.77
C SER A 24 -6.30 -3.11 6.06
N ALA A 25 -6.45 -2.16 6.99
CA ALA A 25 -5.34 -1.28 7.40
C ALA A 25 -4.12 -2.08 7.87
N GLY A 26 -4.33 -3.21 8.54
CA GLY A 26 -3.23 -4.09 8.97
C GLY A 26 -2.44 -4.65 7.79
N ASP A 27 -3.12 -4.98 6.68
CA ASP A 27 -2.47 -5.47 5.48
C ASP A 27 -1.66 -4.39 4.76
N ILE A 28 -2.24 -3.19 4.66
CA ILE A 28 -1.60 -2.01 4.08
C ILE A 28 -0.35 -1.65 4.86
N SER A 29 -0.46 -1.53 6.19
CA SER A 29 0.67 -1.21 7.05
C SER A 29 1.76 -2.29 7.01
N TRP A 30 1.37 -3.56 6.93
CA TRP A 30 2.32 -4.66 6.77
C TRP A 30 3.08 -4.56 5.45
N LEU A 31 2.37 -4.41 4.32
CA LEU A 31 2.99 -4.32 3.00
C LEU A 31 3.89 -3.09 2.88
N ARG A 32 3.42 -1.93 3.36
CA ARG A 32 4.22 -0.70 3.40
C ARG A 32 5.51 -0.93 4.17
N SER A 33 5.42 -1.51 5.37
CA SER A 33 6.59 -1.75 6.21
C SER A 33 7.56 -2.71 5.54
N ALA A 34 7.06 -3.77 4.89
CA ALA A 34 7.88 -4.70 4.12
C ALA A 34 8.57 -4.02 2.93
N LEU A 35 7.85 -3.18 2.17
CA LEU A 35 8.41 -2.42 1.06
C LEU A 35 9.46 -1.41 1.54
N GLN A 36 9.23 -0.71 2.65
CA GLN A 36 10.19 0.24 3.21
C GLN A 36 11.42 -0.44 3.80
N GLU A 37 11.25 -1.56 4.51
CA GLU A 37 12.37 -2.35 5.04
C GLU A 37 13.25 -2.86 3.90
N LYS A 38 12.63 -3.28 2.78
CA LYS A 38 13.33 -3.80 1.61
C LYS A 38 13.75 -2.73 0.60
N ALA A 39 13.31 -1.48 0.73
CA ALA A 39 13.60 -0.41 -0.24
C ALA A 39 15.11 -0.14 -0.44
N ALA A 40 15.95 -0.45 0.55
CA ALA A 40 17.41 -0.32 0.42
C ALA A 40 18.07 -1.51 -0.31
N GLU A 41 17.41 -2.66 -0.34
CA GLU A 41 17.94 -3.92 -0.89
C GLU A 41 17.30 -4.30 -2.24
N PHE A 42 16.07 -3.85 -2.49
CA PHE A 42 15.22 -4.31 -3.59
C PHE A 42 15.12 -3.25 -4.69
N ASP A 43 15.34 -3.67 -5.93
CA ASP A 43 15.00 -2.88 -7.09
C ASP A 43 13.48 -2.83 -7.29
N CYS A 44 13.00 -1.85 -8.08
CA CYS A 44 11.59 -1.69 -8.42
C CYS A 44 10.91 -2.97 -8.97
N TRP A 45 11.69 -3.88 -9.55
CA TRP A 45 11.21 -5.19 -10.02
C TRP A 45 10.95 -6.19 -8.90
N GLN A 46 11.78 -6.22 -7.86
CA GLN A 46 11.62 -7.11 -6.71
C GLN A 46 10.50 -6.62 -5.81
N SER A 47 10.41 -5.30 -5.61
CA SER A 47 9.27 -4.68 -4.94
C SER A 47 7.94 -4.94 -5.67
N ALA A 48 7.96 -4.95 -7.02
CA ALA A 48 6.77 -5.25 -7.82
C ALA A 48 6.32 -6.70 -7.65
N ASP A 49 7.27 -7.63 -7.54
CA ASP A 49 7.02 -9.04 -7.29
C ASP A 49 6.35 -9.25 -5.92
N MET A 50 6.76 -8.50 -4.89
CA MET A 50 6.09 -8.52 -3.59
C MET A 50 4.62 -8.07 -3.67
N ILE A 51 4.34 -6.97 -4.37
CA ILE A 51 2.98 -6.47 -4.57
C ILE A 51 2.15 -7.49 -5.36
N GLU A 52 2.73 -8.06 -6.42
CA GLU A 52 2.09 -9.08 -7.25
C GLU A 52 1.77 -10.35 -6.44
N MET A 53 2.71 -10.84 -5.62
CA MET A 53 2.50 -11.99 -4.74
C MET A 53 1.42 -11.71 -3.69
N PHE A 54 1.43 -10.53 -3.08
CA PHE A 54 0.42 -10.12 -2.12
C PHE A 54 -0.98 -10.11 -2.75
N LEU A 55 -1.14 -9.50 -3.92
CA LEU A 55 -2.42 -9.43 -4.63
C LEU A 55 -2.87 -10.81 -5.13
N ARG A 56 -1.94 -11.61 -5.66
CA ARG A 56 -2.19 -13.00 -6.07
C ARG A 56 -2.63 -13.88 -4.90
N SER A 57 -2.08 -13.68 -3.70
CA SER A 57 -2.47 -14.43 -2.50
C SER A 57 -3.94 -14.20 -2.10
N ARG A 58 -4.53 -13.08 -2.55
CA ARG A 58 -5.94 -12.74 -2.35
C ARG A 58 -6.84 -13.08 -3.54
N GLY A 59 -6.28 -13.68 -4.59
CA GLY A 59 -7.01 -14.06 -5.81
C GLY A 59 -7.08 -12.97 -6.88
N TYR A 60 -6.32 -11.87 -6.75
CA TYR A 60 -6.25 -10.85 -7.79
C TYR A 60 -5.17 -11.18 -8.82
N GLY A 61 -5.53 -11.09 -10.10
CA GLY A 61 -4.59 -11.18 -11.22
C GLY A 61 -3.96 -9.81 -11.46
N VAL A 62 -2.63 -9.73 -11.44
CA VAL A 62 -1.91 -8.46 -11.65
C VAL A 62 -0.83 -8.66 -12.69
N SER A 63 -0.78 -7.75 -13.66
CA SER A 63 0.32 -7.67 -14.60
C SER A 63 1.58 -7.15 -13.90
N ARG A 64 2.69 -7.85 -14.06
CA ARG A 64 4.01 -7.44 -13.54
C ARG A 64 4.39 -6.02 -13.95
N GLN A 65 3.96 -5.59 -15.14
CA GLN A 65 4.21 -4.26 -15.67
C GLN A 65 3.39 -3.18 -14.94
N ALA A 66 2.15 -3.50 -14.58
CA ALA A 66 1.29 -2.65 -13.77
C ALA A 66 1.85 -2.54 -12.34
N ALA A 67 2.20 -3.67 -11.72
CA ALA A 67 2.81 -3.70 -10.38
C ALA A 67 4.08 -2.84 -10.30
N ARG A 68 4.95 -2.91 -11.31
CA ARG A 68 6.17 -2.08 -11.37
C ARG A 68 5.85 -0.59 -11.48
N THR A 69 4.88 -0.22 -12.31
CA THR A 69 4.46 1.18 -12.45
C THR A 69 3.96 1.72 -11.11
N SER A 70 3.23 0.90 -10.37
CA SER A 70 2.75 1.22 -9.03
C SER A 70 3.88 1.37 -8.02
N VAL A 71 4.89 0.49 -8.01
CA VAL A 71 6.07 0.66 -7.14
C VAL A 71 6.76 1.99 -7.37
N VAL A 72 7.03 2.36 -8.64
CA VAL A 72 7.70 3.62 -8.96
C VAL A 72 6.88 4.83 -8.48
N ARG A 73 5.56 4.74 -8.55
CA ARG A 73 4.65 5.77 -8.02
C ARG A 73 4.69 5.84 -6.49
N LEU A 74 4.71 4.69 -5.81
CA LEU A 74 4.79 4.60 -4.35
C LEU A 74 6.13 5.12 -3.81
N GLU A 75 7.23 4.84 -4.51
CA GLU A 75 8.55 5.40 -4.19
C GLU A 75 8.53 6.94 -4.26
N ALA A 76 7.84 7.52 -5.25
CA ALA A 76 7.67 8.96 -5.38
C ALA A 76 6.81 9.58 -4.27
N THR A 77 5.90 8.83 -3.65
CA THR A 77 5.04 9.28 -2.54
C THR A 77 5.57 8.92 -1.16
N ARG A 78 6.80 8.39 -1.05
CA ARG A 78 7.40 7.84 0.19
C ARG A 78 6.59 6.70 0.84
N CYS A 79 5.78 5.99 0.04
CA CYS A 79 4.91 4.91 0.49
C CYS A 79 3.96 5.33 1.64
N ASP A 80 3.23 6.44 1.47
CA ASP A 80 2.13 6.77 2.40
C ASP A 80 1.06 5.65 2.41
N ASP A 81 0.45 5.37 3.57
CA ASP A 81 -0.53 4.27 3.70
C ASP A 81 -1.73 4.47 2.75
N GLU A 82 -2.20 5.70 2.56
CA GLU A 82 -3.32 5.99 1.65
C GLU A 82 -2.90 5.76 0.18
N ALA A 83 -1.68 6.16 -0.18
CA ALA A 83 -1.15 5.94 -1.51
C ALA A 83 -0.95 4.44 -1.81
N VAL A 84 -0.46 3.66 -0.83
CA VAL A 84 -0.31 2.20 -0.95
C VAL A 84 -1.67 1.54 -1.16
N ALA A 85 -2.66 1.94 -0.37
CA ALA A 85 -4.02 1.40 -0.47
C ALA A 85 -4.68 1.72 -1.82
N GLU A 86 -4.68 2.99 -2.25
CA GLU A 86 -5.25 3.39 -3.55
C GLU A 86 -4.59 2.62 -4.70
N GLU A 87 -3.28 2.46 -4.64
CA GLU A 87 -2.54 1.84 -5.73
C GLU A 87 -2.77 0.32 -5.80
N LEU A 88 -2.92 -0.35 -4.66
CA LEU A 88 -3.31 -1.76 -4.61
C LEU A 88 -4.73 -1.97 -5.11
N GLU A 89 -5.67 -1.10 -4.75
CA GLU A 89 -7.05 -1.16 -5.23
C GLU A 89 -7.09 -0.95 -6.74
N ARG A 90 -6.33 0.02 -7.26
CA ARG A 90 -6.17 0.23 -8.71
C ARG A 90 -5.63 -1.03 -9.39
N LEU A 91 -4.61 -1.68 -8.84
CA LEU A 91 -4.05 -2.91 -9.41
C LEU A 91 -5.03 -4.09 -9.36
N ALA A 92 -5.80 -4.22 -8.28
CA ALA A 92 -6.78 -5.30 -8.12
C ALA A 92 -7.99 -5.16 -9.04
N LEU A 93 -8.32 -3.93 -9.46
CA LEU A 93 -9.43 -3.62 -10.36
C LEU A 93 -9.04 -3.62 -11.85
N VAL A 94 -7.75 -3.57 -12.16
CA VAL A 94 -7.23 -3.67 -13.54
C VAL A 94 -7.00 -5.14 -13.87
N ASN A 95 -8.05 -5.81 -14.34
CA ASN A 95 -8.01 -7.17 -14.87
C ASN A 95 -8.12 -7.16 -16.40
#